data_AF-A0A2E1ZE18-F1
#
_entry.id   AF-A0A2E1ZE18-F1
#
_cell.length_a   1.000
_cell.length_b   1.000
_cell.length_c   1.000
_cell.angle_alpha   90.00
_cell.angle_beta   90.00
_cell.angle_gamma   90.00
#
_symmetry.space_group_name_H-M   'P 1'
#
loop_
_entity.id
_entity.type
_entity.pdbx_description
1 polymer ?
#
loop_
_entity_poly.entity_id
_entity_poly.type
_entity_poly.pdbx_seq_one_letter_code
_entity_poly.pdbx_strand_id
1 'polypeptide(L)' 'MNKNSLAFLLLIIATRKLNAQCAMCKAAVEANLKDGGNAGAGLNEGILYLMAMPYIAILLFGVFYYFQKTKKQKV' A
#
# COMPACT_ATOMS: atom_id res chain seq x y z
N MET A 1 5.18 25.87 17.57
CA MET A 1 5.26 25.08 16.33
C MET A 1 5.78 26.01 15.25
N ASN A 2 7.05 25.90 14.87
CA ASN A 2 7.69 26.87 13.98
C ASN A 2 6.96 26.90 12.63
N LYS A 3 6.81 28.09 12.03
CA LYS A 3 6.09 28.30 10.76
C LYS A 3 6.55 27.32 9.67
N ASN A 4 7.84 26.98 9.66
CA ASN A 4 8.43 26.02 8.73
C ASN A 4 8.04 24.56 9.04
N SER A 5 7.94 24.20 10.32
CA SER A 5 7.44 22.88 10.74
C SER A 5 5.95 22.71 10.43
N LEU A 6 5.17 23.79 10.55
CA LEU A 6 3.75 23.79 10.17
C LEU A 6 3.58 23.62 8.66
N ALA A 7 4.38 24.33 7.86
CA ALA A 7 4.37 24.22 6.40
C ALA A 7 4.76 22.81 5.92
N PHE A 8 5.75 22.20 6.58
CA PHE A 8 6.19 20.83 6.28
C PHE A 8 5.10 19.80 6.59
N LEU A 9 4.41 19.94 7.73
CA LEU A 9 3.29 19.08 8.11
C LEU A 9 2.10 19.22 7.13
N LEU A 10 1.82 20.44 6.67
CA LEU A 10 0.78 20.72 5.68
C LEU A 10 1.10 20.07 4.32
N LEU A 11 2.38 20.04 3.94
CA LEU A 11 2.85 19.42 2.69
C LEU A 11 2.70 17.89 2.71
N ILE A 12 2.93 17.25 3.86
CA ILE A 12 2.74 15.80 4.04
C ILE A 12 1.26 15.41 3.97
N ILE A 13 0.37 16.26 4.47
CA ILE A 13 -1.09 16.01 4.41
C ILE A 13 -1.62 16.25 2.98
N ALA A 14 -0.95 17.09 2.19
CA ALA A 14 -1.30 17.39 0.81
C ALA A 14 -0.97 16.26 -0.20
N THR A 15 -1.12 14.99 0.21
CA THR A 15 -1.07 13.86 -0.72
C THR A 15 -2.26 13.95 -1.67
N ARG A 16 -1.98 14.25 -2.94
CA ARG A 16 -2.98 14.08 -4.01
C ARG A 16 -3.25 12.58 -4.15
N LYS A 17 -4.50 12.19 -4.43
CA LYS A 17 -4.78 10.87 -5.00
C LYS A 17 -4.05 10.79 -6.34
N LEU A 18 -2.83 10.24 -6.34
CA LEU A 18 -2.21 9.78 -7.57
C LEU A 18 -3.11 8.64 -8.04
N ASN A 19 -3.99 8.91 -9.01
CA ASN A 19 -4.56 7.84 -9.83
C ASN A 19 -3.38 7.00 -10.29
N ALA A 20 -3.39 5.72 -9.91
CA ALA A 20 -2.25 4.81 -10.01
C ALA A 20 -1.42 5.09 -11.26
N GLN A 21 -0.11 5.32 -11.10
CA GLN A 21 0.83 5.50 -12.21
C GLN A 21 1.07 4.21 -13.01
N CYS A 22 0.05 3.36 -13.11
CA CYS A 22 -0.01 2.17 -13.96
C CYS A 22 -1.23 2.27 -14.91
N ALA A 23 -1.58 3.48 -15.36
CA ALA A 23 -2.60 3.69 -16.39
C ALA A 23 -2.28 2.93 -17.69
N MET A 24 -1.00 2.60 -17.91
CA MET A 24 -0.55 1.82 -19.06
C MET A 24 -0.97 0.34 -18.99
N CYS A 25 -0.82 -0.30 -17.82
CA CYS A 25 -1.23 -1.71 -17.65
C CYS A 25 -2.74 -1.87 -17.60
N LYS A 26 -3.46 -0.88 -17.04
CA LYS A 26 -4.93 -0.88 -16.97
C LYS A 26 -5.57 -0.77 -18.36
N ALA A 27 -5.07 0.12 -19.22
CA ALA A 27 -5.59 0.29 -20.57
C ALA A 27 -5.36 -0.95 -21.46
N ALA A 28 -4.18 -1.58 -21.36
CA ALA A 28 -3.88 -2.80 -22.13
C ALA A 28 -4.74 -3.99 -21.68
N VAL A 29 -4.98 -4.13 -20.37
CA VAL A 29 -5.84 -5.17 -19.79
C VAL A 29 -7.32 -4.94 -20.14
N GLU A 30 -7.82 -3.71 -20.05
CA GLU A 30 -9.19 -3.38 -20.46
C GLU A 30 -9.41 -3.59 -21.96
N ALA A 31 -8.41 -3.35 -22.80
CA ALA A 31 -8.46 -3.67 -24.23
C ALA A 31 -8.52 -5.18 -24.49
N ASN A 32 -7.71 -5.98 -23.80
CA ASN A 32 -7.73 -7.44 -23.91
C ASN A 32 -9.08 -8.04 -23.50
N LEU A 33 -9.68 -7.54 -22.42
CA LEU A 33 -11.00 -7.99 -21.97
C LEU A 33 -12.12 -7.64 -22.97
N LYS A 34 -12.02 -6.49 -23.66
CA LYS A 34 -12.99 -6.06 -24.69
C LYS A 34 -12.92 -6.91 -25.96
N ASP A 35 -11.73 -7.37 -26.34
CA ASP A 35 -11.52 -8.26 -27.48
C ASP A 35 -11.79 -9.75 -27.15
N GLY A 36 -12.34 -10.06 -25.96
CA GLY A 36 -12.70 -11.41 -25.55
C GLY A 36 -11.56 -12.22 -24.94
N GLY A 37 -10.40 -11.60 -24.69
CA GLY A 37 -9.28 -12.18 -23.97
C GLY A 37 -9.51 -12.16 -22.45
N ASN A 38 -8.96 -13.13 -21.72
CA ASN A 38 -9.10 -13.20 -20.26
C ASN A 38 -7.94 -12.53 -19.49
N ALA A 39 -7.03 -11.87 -20.21
CA ALA A 39 -5.87 -11.19 -19.64
C ALA A 39 -6.32 -9.93 -18.89
N GLY A 40 -6.69 -10.09 -17.63
CA GLY A 40 -7.29 -9.02 -16.82
C GLY A 40 -8.23 -9.46 -15.72
N ALA A 41 -8.80 -10.65 -15.85
CA ALA A 41 -9.69 -11.20 -14.83
C ALA A 41 -8.94 -11.34 -13.50
N GLY A 42 -9.46 -10.72 -12.44
CA GLY A 42 -8.85 -10.76 -11.10
C GLY A 42 -7.70 -9.79 -10.86
N LEU A 43 -7.39 -8.86 -11.78
CA LEU A 43 -6.30 -7.89 -11.57
C LEU A 43 -6.52 -7.01 -10.32
N ASN A 44 -7.75 -6.57 -10.07
CA ASN A 44 -8.06 -5.77 -8.87
C ASN A 44 -7.83 -6.55 -7.57
N GLU A 45 -8.13 -7.84 -7.55
CA GLU A 45 -7.82 -8.73 -6.42
C GLU A 45 -6.30 -8.85 -6.22
N GLY A 46 -5.55 -9.01 -7.31
CA GLY A 46 -4.08 -9.04 -7.27
C GLY A 46 -3.45 -7.75 -6.75
N ILE A 47 -3.98 -6.58 -7.16
CA ILE A 47 -3.54 -5.28 -6.65
C ILE A 47 -3.86 -5.17 -5.16
N LEU A 48 -5.06 -5.56 -4.73
CA LEU A 48 -5.46 -5.53 -3.32
C LEU A 48 -4.53 -6.40 -2.47
N TYR A 49 -4.18 -7.60 -2.95
CA TYR A 49 -3.26 -8.51 -2.29
C TYR A 49 -1.84 -7.94 -2.15
N LEU A 50 -1.29 -7.37 -3.24
CA LEU A 50 0.02 -6.73 -3.23
C LEU A 50 0.07 -5.50 -2.32
N MET A 51 -1.01 -4.71 -2.28
CA MET A 51 -1.12 -3.57 -1.38
C MET A 51 -1.32 -3.98 0.08
N ALA A 52 -1.99 -5.10 0.36
CA ALA A 52 -2.20 -5.60 1.72
C ALA A 52 -0.92 -6.18 2.35
N MET A 53 -0.06 -6.81 1.54
CA MET A 53 1.20 -7.43 1.96
C MET A 53 2.09 -6.58 2.90
N PRO A 54 2.45 -5.33 2.56
CA PRO A 54 3.31 -4.51 3.43
C PRO A 54 2.67 -4.24 4.81
N TYR A 55 1.35 -4.04 4.88
CA TYR A 55 0.67 -3.83 6.16
C TYR A 55 0.68 -5.08 7.04
N ILE A 56 0.45 -6.25 6.44
CA ILE A 56 0.51 -7.53 7.15
C ILE A 56 1.93 -7.77 7.67
N ALA A 57 2.95 -7.53 6.84
CA ALA A 57 4.35 -7.70 7.23
C ALA A 57 4.73 -6.81 8.43
N ILE A 58 4.34 -5.53 8.41
CA ILE A 58 4.58 -4.59 9.53
C ILE A 58 3.87 -5.07 10.80
N LEU A 59 2.60 -5.51 10.69
CA LEU A 59 1.83 -5.99 11.83
C LEU A 59 2.46 -7.23 12.46
N LEU A 60 2.85 -8.22 11.66
CA LEU A 60 3.52 -9.42 12.15
C LEU A 60 4.85 -9.10 12.83
N PHE A 61 5.66 -8.22 12.22
CA PHE A 61 6.92 -7.80 12.80
C PHE A 61 6.73 -7.07 14.14
N GLY A 62 5.76 -6.15 14.21
CA GLY A 62 5.45 -5.40 15.42
C GLY A 62 4.98 -6.30 16.57
N VAL A 63 4.08 -7.24 16.27
CA VAL A 63 3.58 -8.22 17.24
C VAL A 63 4.72 -9.13 17.73
N PHE A 64 5.53 -9.65 16.81
CA PHE A 64 6.68 -10.49 17.17
C PHE A 64 7.68 -9.74 18.06
N TYR A 65 8.02 -8.50 17.70
CA TYR A 65 8.92 -7.65 18.48
C TYR A 65 8.38 -7.38 19.90
N TYR A 66 7.09 -7.06 20.01
CA TYR A 66 6.44 -6.81 21.31
C TYR A 66 6.50 -8.03 22.22
N PHE A 67 6.21 -9.23 21.70
CA PHE A 67 6.33 -10.46 22.47
C PHE A 67 7.76 -10.78 22.89
N GLN A 68 8.75 -10.52 22.04
CA GLN A 68 10.16 -10.69 22.41
C GLN A 68 10.59 -9.72 23.51
N LYS A 69 10.17 -8.46 23.44
CA LYS A 69 10.46 -7.44 24.48
C LYS A 69 9.84 -7.78 25.82
N THR A 70 8.58 -8.21 25.84
CA THR A 70 7.88 -8.58 27.08
C THR A 70 8.46 -9.84 27.73
N LYS A 71 8.96 -10.81 26.94
CA LYS A 71 9.70 -11.96 27.48
C LYS A 71 11.03 -11.57 28.12
N LYS A 72 11.78 -10.62 27.54
CA LYS A 72 13.04 -10.14 28.13
C LYS A 72 12.87 -9.30 29.41
N GLN A 73 11.68 -8.76 29.67
CA GLN A 73 11.41 -7.97 30.88
C GLN A 73 10.90 -8.81 32.06
N LYS A 74 10.54 -10.08 31.82
CA LYS A 74 10.09 -11.03 32.85
C LYS A 74 11.17 -12.03 33.27
N VAL A 75 12.42 -11.82 32.87
CA VAL A 75 13.64 -12.51 33.34
C VAL A 75 14.48 -11.49 34.09
#